data_AF-X0AX60-F1
#
_entry.id   AF-X0AX60-F1
#
_cell.length_a   1.000
_cell.length_b   1.000
_cell.length_c   1.000
_cell.angle_alpha   90.00
_cell.angle_beta   90.00
_cell.angle_gamma   90.00
#
_symmetry.space_group_name_H-M   'P 1'
#
loop_
_entity.id
_entity.type
_entity.pdbx_description
1 polymer ?
#
loop_
_entity_poly.entity_id
_entity_poly.type
_entity_poly.pdbx_seq_one_letter_code
_entity_poly.pdbx_strand_id
1 'polypeptide(L)'
;MKFPTFKRSQQEHTDKPAKAKNYRVLFRKWPRVSRKGTWWLMPLELIGIVPALVIFGISQPNLYRTDMWQIGWEHDPPLNSNPARVLYAYANYQPQPKIALIWTRTFTNFNVAISIISLFFLLGKLTAFIMRVWYPIFATFINTSMVALYTVCVYGTIGPDYTDSRYPAPAAWYYRIGCDIAKPYGKYKSCMIARYSLVIGVYML
;
A
#
# COMPACT_ATOMS: atom_id res chain seq x y z
N MET A 1 30.13 -67.59 60.03
CA MET A 1 30.56 -66.28 59.48
C MET A 1 29.66 -65.93 58.30
N LYS A 2 28.76 -64.95 58.48
CA LYS A 2 27.89 -64.42 57.42
C LYS A 2 28.59 -63.20 56.80
N PHE A 3 28.85 -63.24 55.49
CA PHE A 3 29.33 -62.09 54.74
C PHE A 3 28.20 -61.09 54.52
N PRO A 4 28.39 -59.78 54.78
CA PRO A 4 27.38 -58.77 54.52
C PRO A 4 27.30 -58.45 53.02
N THR A 5 26.09 -58.56 52.47
CA THR A 5 25.72 -58.11 51.13
C THR A 5 25.70 -56.58 51.08
N PHE A 6 26.66 -56.00 50.36
CA PHE A 6 26.70 -54.56 50.09
C PHE A 6 25.63 -54.21 49.05
N LYS A 7 24.54 -53.56 49.49
CA LYS A 7 23.50 -53.01 48.61
C LYS A 7 24.08 -51.86 47.78
N ARG A 8 24.19 -52.10 46.46
CA ARG A 8 24.49 -51.10 45.44
C ARG A 8 23.39 -50.03 45.44
N SER A 9 23.67 -48.84 45.95
CA SER A 9 22.78 -47.69 45.86
C SER A 9 22.63 -47.28 44.37
N GLN A 10 21.43 -47.48 43.84
CA GLN A 10 20.97 -46.88 42.59
C GLN A 10 20.76 -45.39 42.83
N GLN A 11 21.80 -44.58 42.61
CA GLN A 11 21.63 -43.16 42.30
C GLN A 11 21.63 -43.01 40.78
N GLU A 12 20.47 -43.27 40.20
CA GLU A 12 20.14 -42.91 38.83
C GLU A 12 19.88 -41.39 38.80
N HIS A 13 20.94 -40.62 38.55
CA HIS A 13 20.82 -39.19 38.27
C HIS A 13 20.06 -39.06 36.95
N THR A 14 18.76 -38.76 37.04
CA THR A 14 17.86 -38.53 35.91
C THR A 14 18.12 -37.15 35.32
N ASP A 15 19.31 -36.95 34.77
CA ASP A 15 19.59 -35.80 33.93
C ASP A 15 18.95 -36.05 32.56
N LYS A 16 17.66 -35.71 32.44
CA LYS A 16 17.02 -35.54 31.13
C LYS A 16 17.85 -34.50 30.37
N PRO A 17 18.47 -34.84 29.22
CA PRO A 17 19.16 -33.84 28.44
C PRO A 17 18.13 -32.78 28.02
N ALA A 18 18.29 -31.55 28.50
CA ALA A 18 17.51 -30.42 28.06
C ALA A 18 17.66 -30.34 26.54
N LYS A 19 16.59 -30.71 25.83
CA LYS A 19 16.56 -30.74 24.37
C LYS A 19 16.91 -29.33 23.89
N ALA A 20 18.13 -29.12 23.43
CA ALA A 20 18.54 -27.87 22.83
C ALA A 20 17.58 -27.61 21.66
N LYS A 21 16.61 -26.73 21.85
CA LYS A 21 15.72 -26.28 20.78
C LYS A 21 16.59 -25.47 19.84
N ASN A 22 17.18 -26.13 18.86
CA ASN A 22 17.71 -25.49 17.66
C ASN A 22 16.52 -24.83 16.96
N TYR A 23 16.25 -23.57 17.31
CA TYR A 23 15.20 -22.75 16.71
C TYR A 23 15.62 -22.40 15.28
N ARG A 24 15.27 -23.26 14.32
CA ARG A 24 15.44 -22.98 12.88
C ARG A 24 14.35 -22.01 12.42
N VAL A 25 14.58 -20.71 12.64
CA VAL A 25 13.65 -19.63 12.26
C VAL A 25 13.34 -19.65 10.76
N LEU A 26 14.34 -19.97 9.93
CA LEU A 26 14.25 -20.02 8.47
C LEU A 26 13.32 -21.11 7.91
N PHE A 27 13.28 -22.30 8.53
CA PHE A 27 12.55 -23.46 8.02
C PHE A 27 11.30 -23.81 8.84
N ARG A 28 10.70 -22.82 9.49
CA ARG A 28 9.49 -23.03 10.29
C ARG A 28 8.29 -23.28 9.36
N LYS A 29 7.69 -24.48 9.45
CA LYS A 29 6.42 -24.80 8.79
C LYS A 29 5.30 -23.87 9.29
N TRP A 30 4.48 -23.34 8.38
CA TRP A 30 3.33 -22.52 8.74
C TRP A 30 2.33 -23.30 9.61
N PRO A 31 1.80 -22.69 10.68
CA PRO A 31 0.64 -23.23 11.40
C PRO A 31 -0.53 -23.45 10.44
N ARG A 32 -1.31 -24.52 10.67
CA ARG A 32 -2.45 -24.88 9.81
C ARG A 32 -3.47 -23.74 9.64
N VAL A 33 -3.66 -22.94 10.68
CA VAL A 33 -4.55 -21.77 10.69
C VAL A 33 -4.07 -20.72 9.68
N SER A 34 -2.80 -20.34 9.73
CA SER A 34 -2.27 -19.33 8.81
C SER A 34 -2.23 -19.81 7.35
N ARG A 35 -2.02 -21.11 7.13
CA ARG A 35 -2.12 -21.68 5.78
C ARG A 35 -3.53 -21.54 5.19
N LYS A 36 -4.57 -21.77 6.01
CA LYS A 36 -5.96 -21.54 5.61
C LYS A 36 -6.24 -20.05 5.41
N GLY A 37 -5.72 -19.18 6.29
CA GLY A 37 -5.84 -17.73 6.16
C GLY A 37 -5.23 -17.20 4.86
N THR A 38 -4.01 -17.62 4.53
CA THR A 38 -3.34 -17.25 3.27
C THR A 38 -4.16 -17.68 2.06
N TRP A 39 -4.78 -18.86 2.09
CA TRP A 39 -5.61 -19.35 1.00
C TRP A 39 -6.87 -18.51 0.77
N TRP A 40 -7.48 -18.00 1.84
CA TRP A 40 -8.63 -17.08 1.75
C TRP A 40 -8.24 -15.64 1.40
N LEU A 41 -7.05 -15.19 1.81
CA LEU A 41 -6.55 -13.86 1.50
C LEU A 41 -6.19 -13.70 0.01
N MET A 42 -5.74 -14.77 -0.67
CA MET A 42 -5.40 -14.71 -2.10
C MET A 42 -6.55 -14.23 -3.01
N PRO A 43 -7.77 -14.80 -2.97
CA PRO A 43 -8.88 -14.30 -3.79
C PRO A 43 -9.32 -12.89 -3.37
N LEU A 44 -9.19 -12.51 -2.09
CA LEU A 44 -9.48 -11.14 -1.64
C LEU A 44 -8.46 -10.15 -2.23
N GLU A 45 -7.17 -10.46 -2.15
CA GLU A 45 -6.11 -9.67 -2.80
C GLU A 45 -6.37 -9.52 -4.30
N LEU A 46 -6.82 -10.58 -4.99
CA LEU A 46 -7.18 -10.50 -6.42
C LEU A 46 -8.35 -9.53 -6.69
N ILE A 47 -9.40 -9.57 -5.85
CA ILE A 47 -10.55 -8.67 -5.95
C ILE A 47 -10.14 -7.20 -5.77
N GLY A 48 -9.10 -6.91 -4.98
CA GLY A 48 -8.55 -5.54 -4.86
C GLY A 48 -7.60 -5.14 -5.99
N ILE A 49 -6.73 -6.06 -6.41
CA ILE A 49 -5.70 -5.78 -7.43
C ILE A 49 -6.32 -5.45 -8.79
N VAL A 50 -7.39 -6.16 -9.18
CA VAL A 50 -8.04 -5.92 -10.49
C VAL A 50 -8.57 -4.48 -10.60
N PRO A 51 -9.40 -3.97 -9.68
CA PRO A 51 -9.77 -2.56 -9.64
C PRO A 51 -8.58 -1.62 -9.52
N ALA A 52 -7.55 -1.94 -8.73
CA ALA A 52 -6.36 -1.09 -8.59
C ALA A 52 -5.63 -0.90 -9.93
N LEU A 53 -5.45 -1.98 -10.69
CA LEU A 53 -4.85 -1.94 -12.02
C LEU A 53 -5.67 -1.10 -12.99
N VAL A 54 -7.01 -1.24 -12.96
CA VAL A 54 -7.90 -0.49 -13.84
C VAL A 54 -7.90 1.00 -13.47
N ILE A 55 -8.14 1.35 -12.21
CA ILE A 55 -8.22 2.76 -11.78
C ILE A 55 -6.88 3.47 -11.95
N PHE A 56 -5.78 2.86 -11.52
CA PHE A 56 -4.46 3.48 -11.68
C PHE A 56 -4.02 3.44 -13.15
N GLY A 57 -4.32 2.39 -13.90
CA GLY A 57 -3.97 2.28 -15.32
C GLY A 57 -4.63 3.37 -16.18
N ILE A 58 -5.95 3.58 -16.03
CA ILE A 58 -6.66 4.63 -16.77
C ILE A 58 -6.18 6.03 -16.35
N SER A 59 -5.63 6.19 -15.13
CA SER A 59 -5.12 7.50 -14.68
C SER A 59 -3.87 7.97 -15.44
N GLN A 60 -3.11 7.06 -16.08
CA GLN A 60 -1.98 7.38 -16.98
C GLN A 60 -2.47 7.71 -18.40
N PRO A 61 -1.96 8.76 -19.07
CA PRO A 61 -0.91 9.67 -18.62
C PRO A 61 -1.42 10.86 -17.79
N ASN A 62 -2.71 11.23 -17.92
CA ASN A 62 -3.32 12.36 -17.23
C ASN A 62 -4.85 12.40 -17.40
N LEU A 63 -5.59 11.37 -16.96
CA LEU A 63 -7.04 11.33 -17.24
C LEU A 63 -7.84 12.36 -16.44
N TYR A 64 -7.47 12.61 -15.18
CA TYR A 64 -8.24 13.47 -14.29
C TYR A 64 -7.39 14.45 -13.48
N ARG A 65 -6.06 14.27 -13.39
CA ARG A 65 -5.22 15.07 -12.49
C ARG A 65 -5.23 16.57 -12.87
N THR A 66 -5.00 16.91 -14.13
CA THR A 66 -5.04 18.33 -14.56
C THR A 66 -6.46 18.89 -14.54
N ASP A 67 -7.45 18.13 -15.02
CA ASP A 67 -8.86 18.57 -15.02
C ASP A 67 -9.35 18.86 -13.59
N MET A 68 -9.11 17.96 -12.64
CA MET A 68 -9.50 18.16 -11.25
C MET A 68 -8.71 19.30 -10.60
N TRP A 69 -7.45 19.50 -10.98
CA TRP A 69 -6.67 20.64 -10.49
C TRP A 69 -7.28 21.95 -10.98
N GLN A 70 -7.59 22.05 -12.27
CA GLN A 70 -8.16 23.24 -12.90
C GLN A 70 -9.57 23.56 -12.40
N ILE A 71 -10.46 22.56 -12.29
CA ILE A 71 -11.82 22.73 -11.77
C ILE A 71 -11.82 23.26 -10.33
N GLY A 72 -10.88 22.80 -9.50
CA GLY A 72 -10.75 23.30 -8.14
C GLY A 72 -10.33 24.77 -8.08
N TRP A 73 -9.55 25.23 -9.06
CA TRP A 73 -9.05 26.61 -9.14
C TRP A 73 -10.10 27.55 -9.72
N GLU A 74 -10.87 27.09 -10.72
CA GLU A 74 -11.93 27.86 -11.38
C GLU A 74 -13.19 28.02 -10.50
N HIS A 75 -13.32 27.24 -9.44
CA HIS A 75 -14.40 27.37 -8.46
C HIS A 75 -14.26 28.68 -7.65
N ASP A 76 -15.39 29.29 -7.28
CA ASP A 76 -15.44 30.49 -6.43
C ASP A 76 -16.13 30.17 -5.08
N PRO A 77 -15.43 30.22 -3.93
CA PRO A 77 -14.01 30.53 -3.76
C PRO A 77 -13.08 29.37 -4.23
N PRO A 78 -11.82 29.65 -4.62
CA PRO A 78 -10.88 28.61 -5.06
C PRO A 78 -10.61 27.56 -4.00
N LEU A 79 -10.58 26.30 -4.41
CA LEU A 79 -10.49 25.13 -3.52
C LEU A 79 -9.09 24.50 -3.48
N ASN A 80 -8.20 24.90 -4.38
CA ASN A 80 -6.82 24.44 -4.48
C ASN A 80 -5.94 25.51 -5.15
N SER A 81 -4.66 25.20 -5.27
CA SER A 81 -3.67 26.06 -5.93
C SER A 81 -3.89 26.17 -7.45
N ASN A 82 -3.36 27.22 -8.08
CA ASN A 82 -3.45 27.40 -9.53
C ASN A 82 -2.46 26.48 -10.29
N PRO A 83 -2.92 25.61 -11.21
CA PRO A 83 -2.04 24.78 -12.05
C PRO A 83 -1.10 25.58 -12.96
N ALA A 84 -1.53 26.76 -13.42
CA ALA A 84 -0.74 27.63 -14.31
C ALA A 84 0.48 28.27 -13.63
N ARG A 85 0.60 28.16 -12.30
CA ARG A 85 1.75 28.69 -11.55
C ARG A 85 3.08 28.07 -12.00
N VAL A 86 3.08 26.80 -12.39
CA VAL A 86 4.29 26.13 -12.91
C VAL A 86 4.75 26.79 -14.21
N LEU A 87 3.81 27.04 -15.13
CA LEU A 87 4.11 27.72 -16.39
C LEU A 87 4.51 29.18 -16.16
N TYR A 88 3.85 29.88 -15.24
CA TYR A 88 4.21 31.24 -14.85
C TYR A 88 5.64 31.31 -14.29
N ALA A 89 6.00 30.42 -13.37
CA ALA A 89 7.34 30.40 -12.80
C ALA A 89 8.41 30.08 -13.86
N TYR A 90 8.10 29.14 -14.77
CA TYR A 90 8.96 28.82 -15.90
C TYR A 90 9.17 30.01 -16.85
N ALA A 91 8.10 30.71 -17.23
CA ALA A 91 8.16 31.86 -18.13
C ALA A 91 8.88 33.08 -17.52
N ASN A 92 8.81 33.25 -16.20
CA ASN A 92 9.43 34.38 -15.49
C ASN A 92 10.80 34.04 -14.87
N TYR A 93 11.41 32.90 -15.23
CA TYR A 93 12.68 32.42 -14.68
C TYR A 93 12.71 32.38 -13.13
N GLN A 94 11.56 32.13 -12.50
CA GLN A 94 11.43 32.00 -11.06
C GLN A 94 11.71 30.55 -10.63
N PRO A 95 12.12 30.33 -9.37
CA PRO A 95 12.27 28.97 -8.84
C PRO A 95 10.93 28.22 -8.94
N GLN A 96 11.00 26.96 -9.37
CA GLN A 96 9.80 26.14 -9.58
C GLN A 96 9.05 25.93 -8.26
N PRO A 97 7.74 26.20 -8.22
CA PRO A 97 6.96 26.00 -7.02
C PRO A 97 6.94 24.52 -6.66
N LYS A 98 7.04 24.20 -5.37
CA LYS A 98 6.84 22.83 -4.89
C LYS A 98 5.40 22.44 -5.21
N ILE A 99 5.19 21.40 -6.02
CA ILE A 99 3.85 20.89 -6.37
C ILE A 99 3.40 19.90 -5.29
N ALA A 100 2.11 19.93 -4.93
CA ALA A 100 1.56 18.96 -3.98
C ALA A 100 1.64 17.55 -4.57
N LEU A 101 1.95 16.55 -3.73
CA LEU A 101 2.24 15.18 -4.17
C LEU A 101 1.13 14.60 -5.06
N ILE A 102 -0.13 14.85 -4.71
CA ILE A 102 -1.31 14.38 -5.44
C ILE A 102 -1.38 14.88 -6.90
N TRP A 103 -0.87 16.09 -7.15
CA TRP A 103 -0.87 16.71 -8.48
C TRP A 103 0.39 16.37 -9.29
N THR A 104 1.30 15.55 -8.77
CA THR A 104 2.52 15.16 -9.48
C THR A 104 2.31 13.96 -10.40
N ARG A 105 2.97 13.97 -11.57
CA ARG A 105 3.04 12.81 -12.46
C ARG A 105 3.76 11.63 -11.80
N THR A 106 4.77 11.91 -10.98
CA THR A 106 5.54 10.90 -10.24
C THR A 106 4.64 10.06 -9.35
N PHE A 107 3.67 10.68 -8.66
CA PHE A 107 2.71 9.97 -7.83
C PHE A 107 1.77 9.08 -8.64
N THR A 108 1.27 9.56 -9.78
CA THR A 108 0.47 8.73 -10.70
C THR A 108 1.27 7.54 -11.25
N ASN A 109 2.54 7.73 -11.59
CA ASN A 109 3.43 6.66 -12.05
C ASN A 109 3.68 5.64 -10.93
N PHE A 110 3.90 6.12 -9.71
CA PHE A 110 4.06 5.29 -8.52
C PHE A 110 2.84 4.39 -8.29
N ASN A 111 1.62 4.94 -8.35
CA ASN A 111 0.39 4.16 -8.14
C ASN A 111 0.18 3.05 -9.20
N VAL A 112 0.61 3.28 -10.45
CA VAL A 112 0.60 2.24 -11.48
C VAL A 112 1.70 1.21 -11.25
N ALA A 113 2.90 1.64 -10.87
CA ALA A 113 3.99 0.72 -10.57
C ALA A 113 3.63 -0.22 -9.40
N ILE A 114 3.06 0.31 -8.32
CA ILE A 114 2.67 -0.53 -7.17
C ILE A 114 1.58 -1.54 -7.53
N SER A 115 0.60 -1.21 -8.40
CA SER A 115 -0.44 -2.18 -8.77
C SER A 115 0.10 -3.30 -9.64
N ILE A 116 1.04 -3.01 -10.54
CA ILE A 116 1.76 -4.01 -11.32
C ILE A 116 2.61 -4.90 -10.41
N ILE A 117 3.36 -4.29 -9.47
CA ILE A 117 4.17 -5.02 -8.49
C ILE A 117 3.29 -5.93 -7.61
N SER A 118 2.14 -5.44 -7.14
CA SER A 118 1.15 -6.23 -6.39
C SER A 118 0.69 -7.45 -7.16
N LEU A 119 0.42 -7.31 -8.46
CA LEU A 119 0.01 -8.42 -9.32
C LEU A 119 1.11 -9.49 -9.40
N PHE A 120 2.36 -9.10 -9.65
CA PHE A 120 3.48 -10.04 -9.69
C PHE A 120 3.69 -10.75 -8.35
N PHE A 121 3.56 -10.02 -7.23
CA PHE A 121 3.65 -10.65 -5.91
C PHE A 121 2.50 -11.60 -5.63
N LEU A 122 1.27 -11.30 -6.04
CA LEU A 122 0.14 -12.22 -5.89
C LEU A 122 0.38 -13.51 -6.68
N LEU A 123 0.83 -13.40 -7.94
CA LEU A 123 1.15 -14.56 -8.77
C LEU A 123 2.32 -15.37 -8.19
N GLY A 124 3.39 -14.70 -7.77
CA GLY A 124 4.54 -15.34 -7.14
C GLY A 124 4.18 -16.03 -5.82
N LYS A 125 3.33 -15.40 -5.01
CA LYS A 125 2.78 -15.95 -3.76
C LYS A 125 1.95 -17.19 -4.03
N LEU A 126 1.09 -17.19 -5.06
CA LEU A 126 0.31 -18.35 -5.47
C LEU A 126 1.23 -19.52 -5.86
N THR A 127 2.23 -19.30 -6.73
CA THR A 127 3.18 -20.34 -7.13
C THR A 127 4.00 -20.87 -5.95
N ALA A 128 4.51 -19.98 -5.10
CA ALA A 128 5.29 -20.36 -3.91
C ALA A 128 4.44 -21.10 -2.87
N PHE A 129 3.15 -20.78 -2.77
CA PHE A 129 2.20 -21.49 -1.92
C PHE A 129 1.94 -22.92 -2.42
N ILE A 130 1.77 -23.10 -3.73
CA ILE A 130 1.61 -24.43 -4.36
C ILE A 130 2.87 -25.27 -4.17
N MET A 131 4.05 -24.70 -4.43
CA MET A 131 5.34 -25.39 -4.27
C MET A 131 5.74 -25.61 -2.80
N ARG A 132 4.97 -25.08 -1.83
CA ARG A 132 5.25 -25.14 -0.38
C ARG A 132 6.58 -24.49 0.02
N VAL A 133 7.07 -23.53 -0.75
CA VAL A 133 8.34 -22.78 -0.52
C VAL A 133 8.06 -21.40 0.13
N TRP A 134 6.81 -21.10 0.47
CA TRP A 134 6.45 -19.84 1.14
C TRP A 134 6.95 -19.78 2.59
N TYR A 135 8.22 -19.42 2.79
CA TYR A 135 8.82 -19.28 4.11
C TYR A 135 8.31 -18.05 4.87
N PRO A 136 8.13 -18.13 6.20
CA PRO A 136 7.51 -17.06 6.98
C PRO A 136 8.30 -15.75 6.95
N ILE A 137 9.65 -15.80 6.96
CA ILE A 137 10.50 -14.59 6.93
C ILE A 137 10.32 -13.83 5.62
N PHE A 138 10.34 -14.55 4.50
CA PHE A 138 10.16 -13.97 3.17
C PHE A 138 8.74 -13.39 3.02
N ALA A 139 7.74 -14.11 3.50
CA ALA A 139 6.36 -13.66 3.52
C ALA A 139 6.19 -12.36 4.33
N THR A 140 6.76 -12.29 5.52
CA THR A 140 6.67 -11.08 6.35
C THR A 140 7.36 -9.89 5.69
N PHE A 141 8.54 -10.08 5.10
CA PHE A 141 9.27 -9.00 4.44
C PHE A 141 8.48 -8.42 3.25
N ILE A 142 7.91 -9.29 2.41
CA ILE A 142 7.10 -8.85 1.27
C ILE A 142 5.85 -8.13 1.76
N ASN A 143 5.09 -8.71 2.69
CA ASN A 143 3.86 -8.10 3.16
C ASN A 143 4.12 -6.73 3.83
N THR A 144 5.18 -6.61 4.64
CA THR A 144 5.57 -5.32 5.23
C THR A 144 5.95 -4.29 4.16
N SER A 145 6.67 -4.71 3.11
CA SER A 145 7.02 -3.82 2.00
C SER A 145 5.77 -3.35 1.25
N MET A 146 4.80 -4.24 1.02
CA MET A 146 3.52 -3.91 0.39
C MET A 146 2.72 -2.90 1.22
N VAL A 147 2.62 -3.12 2.53
CA VAL A 147 1.94 -2.18 3.44
C VAL A 147 2.61 -0.80 3.40
N ALA A 148 3.95 -0.73 3.38
CA ALA A 148 4.66 0.55 3.30
C ALA A 148 4.35 1.30 1.98
N LEU A 149 4.36 0.58 0.85
CA LEU A 149 4.04 1.17 -0.46
C LEU A 149 2.59 1.68 -0.54
N TYR A 150 1.62 0.88 -0.07
CA TYR A 150 0.22 1.30 -0.04
C TYR A 150 -0.05 2.41 0.97
N THR A 151 0.70 2.48 2.08
CA THR A 151 0.64 3.62 3.01
C THR A 151 1.01 4.93 2.31
N VAL A 152 2.09 4.93 1.52
CA VAL A 152 2.49 6.10 0.71
C VAL A 152 1.43 6.44 -0.33
N CYS A 153 0.83 5.44 -0.98
CA CYS A 153 -0.30 5.63 -1.90
C CYS A 153 -1.49 6.32 -1.22
N VAL A 154 -1.93 5.83 -0.06
CA VAL A 154 -3.07 6.41 0.67
C VAL A 154 -2.73 7.83 1.14
N TYR A 155 -1.55 8.01 1.73
CA TYR A 155 -1.08 9.31 2.21
C TYR A 155 -1.00 10.34 1.08
N GLY A 156 -0.44 9.96 -0.08
CA GLY A 156 -0.35 10.87 -1.21
C GLY A 156 -1.69 11.16 -1.88
N THR A 157 -2.64 10.23 -1.79
CA THR A 157 -4.00 10.41 -2.33
C THR A 157 -4.82 11.39 -1.49
N ILE A 158 -4.69 11.36 -0.15
CA ILE A 158 -5.36 12.34 0.75
C ILE A 158 -4.50 13.61 0.94
N GLY A 159 -3.28 13.62 0.40
CA GLY A 159 -2.24 14.59 0.75
C GLY A 159 -2.67 16.06 0.61
N PRO A 160 -2.17 16.94 1.50
CA PRO A 160 -2.50 18.35 1.45
C PRO A 160 -1.85 19.06 0.26
N ASP A 161 -2.52 20.09 -0.23
CA ASP A 161 -1.99 21.08 -1.15
C ASP A 161 -1.81 22.42 -0.42
N TYR A 162 -0.59 22.64 0.07
CA TYR A 162 -0.14 23.89 0.71
C TYR A 162 0.80 24.69 -0.20
N THR A 163 0.68 24.49 -1.51
CA THR A 163 1.59 25.15 -2.46
C THR A 163 1.28 26.63 -2.58
N ASP A 164 0.03 27.04 -2.34
CA ASP A 164 -0.41 28.43 -2.21
C ASP A 164 -0.83 28.73 -0.77
N SER A 165 -0.20 29.72 -0.13
CA SER A 165 -0.59 30.18 1.21
C SER A 165 -1.94 30.88 1.24
N ARG A 166 -2.42 31.37 0.08
CA ARG A 166 -3.73 32.04 -0.04
C ARG A 166 -4.90 31.05 -0.06
N TYR A 167 -4.67 29.85 -0.61
CA TYR A 167 -5.68 28.81 -0.76
C TYR A 167 -5.16 27.46 -0.23
N PRO A 168 -4.94 27.34 1.10
CA PRO A 168 -4.45 26.10 1.68
C PRO A 168 -5.56 25.04 1.65
N ALA A 169 -5.28 23.92 0.99
CA ALA A 169 -6.21 22.78 0.94
C ALA A 169 -5.61 21.60 1.73
N PRO A 170 -6.16 21.26 2.92
CA PRO A 170 -5.59 20.17 3.74
C PRO A 170 -5.79 18.78 3.13
N ALA A 171 -6.71 18.66 2.18
CA ALA A 171 -6.93 17.47 1.36
C ALA A 171 -7.53 17.91 0.01
N ALA A 172 -7.48 17.05 -1.01
CA ALA A 172 -8.06 17.37 -2.30
C ALA A 172 -9.58 17.63 -2.20
N TRP A 173 -10.05 18.63 -2.95
CA TRP A 173 -11.40 19.16 -2.83
C TRP A 173 -12.50 18.12 -3.09
N TYR A 174 -12.27 17.19 -4.00
CA TYR A 174 -13.25 16.16 -4.36
C TYR A 174 -13.45 15.10 -3.26
N TYR A 175 -12.55 15.01 -2.28
CA TYR A 175 -12.76 14.23 -1.05
C TYR A 175 -13.53 15.01 0.02
N ARG A 176 -13.34 16.34 0.07
CA ARG A 176 -13.94 17.21 1.09
C ARG A 176 -15.37 17.63 0.76
N ILE A 177 -15.61 18.05 -0.47
CA ILE A 177 -16.87 18.68 -0.91
C ILE A 177 -17.68 17.74 -1.80
N GLY A 178 -17.00 16.84 -2.52
CA GLY A 178 -17.63 15.85 -3.39
C GLY A 178 -17.52 16.20 -4.87
N CYS A 179 -18.14 15.37 -5.72
CA CYS A 179 -17.97 15.42 -7.17
C CYS A 179 -19.02 16.26 -7.91
N ASP A 180 -19.97 16.86 -7.21
CA ASP A 180 -21.04 17.65 -7.83
C ASP A 180 -20.49 18.89 -8.56
N ILE A 181 -19.40 19.47 -8.07
CA ILE A 181 -18.69 20.60 -8.70
C ILE A 181 -18.19 20.23 -10.11
N ALA A 182 -17.88 18.96 -10.37
CA ALA A 182 -17.40 18.50 -11.67
C ALA A 182 -18.53 18.24 -12.69
N LYS A 183 -19.81 18.33 -12.31
CA LYS A 183 -20.95 18.14 -13.21
C LYS A 183 -21.02 19.17 -14.35
N PRO A 184 -20.96 20.50 -14.10
CA PRO A 184 -21.01 21.51 -15.16
C PRO A 184 -19.85 21.35 -16.16
N TYR A 185 -18.71 20.83 -15.73
CA TYR A 185 -17.54 20.56 -16.57
C TYR A 185 -17.64 19.23 -17.35
N GLY A 186 -18.68 18.43 -17.15
CA GLY A 186 -18.82 17.11 -17.77
C GLY A 186 -17.81 16.06 -17.25
N LYS A 187 -17.12 16.34 -16.13
CA LYS A 187 -16.04 15.50 -15.56
C LYS A 187 -16.45 14.72 -14.32
N TYR A 188 -17.76 14.58 -14.08
CA TYR A 188 -18.30 13.85 -12.93
C TYR A 188 -17.76 12.41 -12.81
N LYS A 189 -17.72 11.66 -13.92
CA LYS A 189 -17.20 10.28 -13.93
C LYS A 189 -15.72 10.23 -13.55
N SER A 190 -14.92 11.15 -14.08
CA SER A 190 -13.49 11.26 -13.76
C SER A 190 -13.26 11.57 -12.28
N CYS A 191 -14.08 12.46 -11.70
CA CYS A 191 -14.05 12.75 -10.27
C CYS A 191 -14.41 11.52 -9.43
N MET A 192 -15.44 10.75 -9.82
CA MET A 192 -15.80 9.52 -9.12
C MET A 192 -14.66 8.50 -9.15
N ILE A 193 -14.00 8.31 -10.29
CA ILE A 193 -12.83 7.43 -10.41
C ILE A 193 -11.71 7.87 -9.45
N ALA A 194 -11.41 9.17 -9.39
CA ALA A 194 -10.44 9.72 -8.45
C ALA A 194 -10.86 9.49 -6.99
N ARG A 195 -12.15 9.56 -6.67
CA ARG A 195 -12.62 9.24 -5.32
C ARG A 195 -12.43 7.76 -4.97
N TYR A 196 -12.72 6.86 -5.92
CA TYR A 196 -12.55 5.42 -5.73
C TYR A 196 -11.09 4.98 -5.64
N SER A 197 -10.14 5.74 -6.20
CA SER A 197 -8.72 5.42 -6.04
C SER A 197 -8.28 5.40 -4.59
N LEU A 198 -8.89 6.23 -3.73
CA LEU A 198 -8.64 6.21 -2.30
C LEU A 198 -9.22 4.96 -1.63
N VAL A 199 -10.46 4.59 -1.98
CA VAL A 199 -11.12 3.40 -1.44
C VAL A 199 -10.30 2.15 -1.72
N ILE A 200 -9.78 2.03 -2.95
CA ILE A 200 -8.92 0.91 -3.33
C ILE A 200 -7.58 0.98 -2.60
N GLY A 201 -6.97 2.16 -2.48
CA GLY A 201 -5.73 2.33 -1.73
C GLY A 201 -5.86 1.87 -0.27
N VAL A 202 -6.99 2.19 0.38
CA VAL A 202 -7.30 1.77 1.75
C VAL A 202 -7.64 0.28 1.83
N TYR A 203 -8.33 -0.28 0.83
CA TYR A 203 -8.63 -1.71 0.78
C TYR A 203 -7.36 -2.57 0.68
N MET A 204 -6.37 -2.09 -0.08
CA MET A 204 -5.11 -2.80 -0.32
C MET A 204 -4.10 -2.65 0.83
N LEU A 205 -4.40 -1.82 1.83
CA LEU A 205 -3.58 -1.60 3.02
C LEU A 205 -3.95 -2.59 4.13
#